data_AF-A0A943L3R4-F1
#
_entry.id   AF-A0A943L3R4-F1
#
_cell.length_a   1.000
_cell.length_b   1.000
_cell.length_c   1.000
_cell.angle_alpha   90.00
_cell.angle_beta   90.00
_cell.angle_gamma   90.00
#
_symmetry.space_group_name_H-M   'P 1'
#
loop_
_entity.id
_entity.type
_entity.pdbx_description
1 polymer ?
#
loop_
_entity_poly.entity_id
_entity_poly.type
_entity_poly.pdbx_seq_one_letter_code
_entity_poly.pdbx_strand_id
1 'polypeptide(L)'
;MGKFAEFFDSIDKLFNEEKEQKLKAKLAKKIKDTIFTDDILEKLNEHDFTGLADEEEEVVMLFSSIFPVVVEDKDIVFRLYKHKIEVDFSSEMKDRYIYILTDGRYTSGMFRCLNISDEEYVTGVKIIIDAIPKLKKSLLQTLSNYDKIVSSNSKSEYKEKIEVSEKNYIELIKYIEKNNK
;
A
#
# COMPACT_ATOMS: atom_id res chain seq x y z
N MET A 1 15.70 -39.51 20.17
CA MET A 1 15.87 -38.10 20.58
C MET A 1 15.42 -37.13 19.47
N GLY A 2 14.26 -37.32 18.82
CA GLY A 2 13.98 -36.64 17.53
C GLY A 2 12.54 -36.18 17.32
N LYS A 3 11.85 -35.71 18.38
CA LYS A 3 10.54 -35.03 18.24
C LYS A 3 10.40 -33.87 19.22
N PHE A 4 10.91 -34.05 20.44
CA PHE A 4 10.96 -32.98 21.44
C PHE A 4 11.94 -31.86 21.08
N ALA A 5 13.13 -32.20 20.56
CA ALA A 5 14.09 -31.19 20.09
C ALA A 5 13.51 -30.37 18.92
N GLU A 6 12.93 -31.04 17.92
CA GLU A 6 12.25 -30.38 16.79
C GLU A 6 11.08 -29.49 17.24
N PHE A 7 10.35 -29.89 18.28
CA PHE A 7 9.28 -29.08 18.86
C PHE A 7 9.83 -27.81 19.56
N PHE A 8 10.87 -27.93 20.38
CA PHE A 8 11.50 -26.77 21.01
C PHE A 8 12.14 -25.84 19.98
N ASP A 9 12.81 -26.38 18.96
CA ASP A 9 13.35 -25.60 17.85
C ASP A 9 12.25 -24.85 17.08
N SER A 10 11.09 -25.49 16.88
CA SER A 10 9.93 -24.85 16.26
C SER A 10 9.34 -23.73 17.13
N ILE A 11 9.32 -23.92 18.45
CA ILE A 11 8.85 -22.93 19.41
C ILE A 11 9.79 -21.73 19.44
N ASP A 12 11.10 -21.96 19.53
CA ASP A 12 12.10 -20.90 19.56
C ASP A 12 12.09 -20.09 18.26
N LYS A 13 11.90 -20.78 17.12
CA LYS A 13 11.70 -20.12 15.83
C LYS A 13 10.45 -19.25 15.82
N LEU A 14 9.30 -19.76 16.29
CA LEU A 14 8.06 -18.99 16.39
C LEU A 14 8.20 -17.76 17.30
N PHE A 15 8.87 -17.90 18.45
CA PHE A 15 9.12 -16.77 19.36
C PHE A 15 10.02 -15.71 18.73
N ASN A 16 11.02 -16.12 17.95
CA ASN A 16 11.90 -15.19 17.24
C ASN A 16 11.17 -14.47 16.11
N GLU A 17 10.35 -15.20 15.33
CA GLU A 17 9.48 -14.61 14.30
C GLU A 17 8.49 -13.60 14.90
N GLU A 18 7.88 -13.91 16.05
CA GLU A 18 6.96 -13.00 16.74
C GLU A 18 7.67 -11.72 17.23
N LYS A 19 8.87 -11.86 17.80
CA LYS A 19 9.69 -10.71 18.23
C LYS A 19 10.07 -9.84 17.05
N GLU A 20 10.52 -10.44 15.95
CA GLU A 20 10.85 -9.71 14.73
C GLU A 20 9.64 -8.96 14.18
N GLN A 21 8.48 -9.63 14.10
CA GLN A 21 7.26 -9.01 13.61
C GLN A 21 6.82 -7.84 14.49
N LYS A 22 6.97 -7.93 15.82
CA LYS A 22 6.74 -6.82 16.75
C LYS A 22 7.67 -5.64 16.48
N LEU A 23 8.94 -5.88 16.15
CA LEU A 23 9.89 -4.82 15.80
C LEU A 23 9.52 -4.14 14.48
N LYS A 24 9.21 -4.92 13.44
CA LYS A 24 8.73 -4.40 12.15
C LYS A 24 7.47 -3.57 12.30
N ALA A 25 6.49 -4.05 13.06
CA ALA A 25 5.24 -3.32 13.31
C ALA A 25 5.48 -1.99 14.06
N LYS A 26 6.39 -1.96 15.06
CA LYS A 26 6.78 -0.73 15.74
C LYS A 26 7.43 0.28 14.80
N LEU A 27 8.31 -0.18 13.91
CA LEU A 27 8.97 0.66 12.92
C LEU A 27 7.97 1.20 11.89
N ALA A 28 7.08 0.34 11.40
CA ALA A 28 6.03 0.69 10.46
C ALA A 28 5.10 1.74 11.03
N LYS A 29 4.68 1.58 12.29
CA LYS A 29 3.91 2.58 13.02
C LYS A 29 4.66 3.92 13.08
N LYS A 30 5.95 3.92 13.44
CA LYS A 30 6.75 5.15 13.47
C LYS A 30 6.84 5.83 12.10
N ILE A 31 7.09 5.08 11.03
CA ILE A 31 7.12 5.61 9.66
C ILE A 31 5.77 6.20 9.28
N LYS A 32 4.69 5.47 9.53
CA LYS A 32 3.31 5.92 9.30
C LYS A 32 3.02 7.22 10.05
N ASP A 33 3.26 7.25 11.36
CA ASP A 33 3.00 8.42 12.21
C ASP A 33 3.85 9.63 11.79
N THR A 34 5.04 9.41 11.21
CA THR A 34 5.88 10.50 10.69
C THR A 34 5.31 11.10 9.39
N ILE A 35 4.73 10.26 8.53
CA ILE A 35 4.11 10.67 7.26
C ILE A 35 2.76 11.32 7.52
N PHE A 36 1.87 10.65 8.26
CA PHE A 36 0.48 11.05 8.51
C PHE A 36 0.39 11.82 9.83
N THR A 37 0.98 13.02 9.85
CA THR A 37 0.88 13.94 11.00
C THR A 37 -0.52 14.53 11.15
N ASP A 38 -0.81 15.11 12.32
CA ASP A 38 -2.14 15.63 12.66
C ASP A 38 -2.69 16.60 11.61
N ASP A 39 -1.86 17.46 11.03
CA ASP A 39 -2.23 18.38 9.94
C ASP A 39 -2.66 17.67 8.64
N ILE A 40 -2.02 16.54 8.33
CA ILE A 40 -2.36 15.70 7.18
C ILE A 40 -3.64 14.91 7.47
N LEU A 41 -3.78 14.40 8.69
CA LEU A 41 -4.98 13.68 9.13
C LEU A 41 -6.19 14.61 9.19
N GLU A 42 -6.02 15.84 9.67
CA GLU A 42 -7.04 16.88 9.67
C GLU A 42 -7.49 17.17 8.24
N LYS A 43 -6.58 17.43 7.31
CA LYS A 43 -6.94 17.61 5.89
C LYS A 43 -7.59 16.39 5.24
N LEU A 44 -7.18 15.18 5.62
CA LEU A 44 -7.85 13.95 5.16
C LEU A 44 -9.28 13.85 5.70
N ASN A 45 -9.52 14.34 6.90
CA ASN A 45 -10.82 14.36 7.56
C ASN A 45 -11.64 15.61 7.23
N GLU A 46 -11.07 16.72 6.77
CA GLU A 46 -11.84 17.87 6.25
C GLU A 46 -12.68 17.46 5.03
N HIS A 47 -12.18 16.45 4.30
CA HIS A 47 -12.89 15.78 3.23
C HIS A 47 -13.68 14.56 3.75
N ASP A 48 -14.14 14.58 5.02
CA ASP A 48 -14.75 13.43 5.72
C ASP A 48 -15.85 12.76 4.90
N PHE A 49 -15.67 11.47 4.66
CA PHE A 49 -16.61 10.63 3.91
C PHE A 49 -17.56 9.86 4.83
N THR A 50 -17.46 10.07 6.15
CA THR A 50 -18.32 9.38 7.12
C THR A 50 -19.69 10.06 7.22
N GLY A 51 -20.70 9.45 6.59
CA GLY A 51 -22.08 9.94 6.62
C GLY A 51 -22.93 9.59 5.39
N LEU A 52 -22.30 9.17 4.28
CA LEU A 52 -22.98 8.80 3.05
C LEU A 52 -23.09 7.27 2.95
N ALA A 53 -24.01 6.70 3.73
CA ALA A 53 -24.28 5.26 3.71
C ALA A 53 -24.83 4.75 2.37
N ASP A 54 -25.20 5.66 1.45
CA ASP A 54 -25.67 5.36 0.10
C ASP A 54 -24.61 5.63 -1.01
N GLU A 55 -23.40 6.08 -0.67
CA GLU A 55 -22.34 6.48 -1.65
C GLU A 55 -20.99 5.74 -1.46
N GLU A 56 -21.01 4.46 -1.05
CA GLU A 56 -19.78 3.65 -0.94
C GLU A 56 -18.90 3.72 -2.19
N GLU A 57 -19.51 3.77 -3.38
CA GLU A 57 -18.81 3.77 -4.65
C GLU A 57 -18.10 5.10 -4.96
N GLU A 58 -18.72 6.24 -4.61
CA GLU A 58 -18.10 7.56 -4.77
C GLU A 58 -16.98 7.75 -3.75
N VAL A 59 -17.17 7.36 -2.49
CA VAL A 59 -16.13 7.39 -1.45
C VAL A 59 -14.92 6.54 -1.86
N VAL A 60 -15.14 5.35 -2.43
CA VAL A 60 -14.07 4.47 -2.92
C VAL A 60 -13.36 5.08 -4.15
N MET A 61 -14.09 5.68 -5.09
CA MET A 61 -13.49 6.42 -6.21
C MET A 61 -12.69 7.64 -5.75
N LEU A 62 -13.17 8.35 -4.73
CA LEU A 62 -12.53 9.52 -4.13
C LEU A 62 -11.23 9.13 -3.42
N PHE A 63 -11.25 8.05 -2.63
CA PHE A 63 -10.05 7.47 -2.03
C PHE A 63 -9.03 7.01 -3.08
N SER A 64 -9.50 6.41 -4.18
CA SER A 64 -8.66 5.98 -5.30
C SER A 64 -8.09 7.14 -6.13
N SER A 65 -8.71 8.32 -6.06
CA SER A 65 -8.23 9.53 -6.73
C SER A 65 -7.12 10.23 -5.95
N ILE A 66 -7.15 10.16 -4.61
CA ILE A 66 -6.10 10.70 -3.73
C ILE A 66 -4.91 9.73 -3.63
N PHE A 67 -5.18 8.42 -3.68
CA PHE A 67 -4.16 7.38 -3.58
C PHE A 67 -4.11 6.50 -4.84
N PRO A 68 -2.95 6.36 -5.51
CA PRO A 68 -1.61 6.64 -4.99
C PRO A 68 -1.11 8.08 -5.15
N VAL A 69 -0.50 8.62 -4.10
CA VAL A 69 0.36 9.81 -4.22
C VAL A 69 1.69 9.35 -4.80
N VAL A 70 1.99 9.81 -6.03
CA VAL A 70 3.21 9.45 -6.74
C VAL A 70 4.30 10.48 -6.45
N VAL A 71 5.48 10.00 -6.08
CA VAL A 71 6.68 10.83 -5.87
C VAL A 71 7.83 10.20 -6.62
N GLU A 72 8.46 10.98 -7.49
CA GLU A 72 9.68 10.59 -8.18
C GLU A 72 10.88 11.21 -7.47
N ASP A 73 11.88 10.40 -7.16
CA ASP A 73 13.15 10.84 -6.60
C ASP A 73 14.31 10.07 -7.21
N LYS A 74 15.15 10.78 -7.99
CA LYS A 74 16.19 10.16 -8.82
C LYS A 74 15.55 9.14 -9.77
N ASP A 75 16.06 7.90 -9.80
CA ASP A 75 15.53 6.81 -10.61
C ASP A 75 14.50 5.94 -9.85
N ILE A 76 13.96 6.44 -8.73
CA ILE A 76 13.02 5.71 -7.87
C ILE A 76 11.64 6.37 -7.91
N VAL A 77 10.61 5.57 -8.17
CA VAL A 77 9.21 6.00 -8.10
C VAL A 77 8.57 5.43 -6.84
N PHE A 78 8.07 6.31 -5.99
CA PHE A 78 7.30 5.95 -4.80
C PHE A 78 5.81 6.14 -5.08
N ARG A 79 5.00 5.16 -4.67
CA ARG A 79 3.55 5.29 -4.60
C ARG A 79 3.11 5.12 -3.17
N LEU A 80 2.72 6.23 -2.55
CA LEU A 80 2.19 6.23 -1.19
C LEU A 80 0.69 5.94 -1.24
N TYR A 81 0.26 4.98 -0.43
CA TYR A 81 -1.11 4.67 -0.09
C TYR A 81 -1.30 4.83 1.42
N LYS A 82 -2.55 4.91 1.89
CA LYS A 82 -2.86 4.98 3.33
C LYS A 82 -2.28 3.80 4.15
N HIS A 83 -2.16 2.63 3.54
CA HIS A 83 -1.77 1.38 4.20
C HIS A 83 -0.42 0.80 3.74
N LYS A 84 0.19 1.34 2.68
CA LYS A 84 1.45 0.83 2.12
C LYS A 84 2.22 1.91 1.33
N ILE A 85 3.48 1.62 1.05
CA ILE A 85 4.33 2.36 0.13
C ILE A 85 4.84 1.35 -0.90
N GLU A 86 4.59 1.60 -2.19
CA GLU A 86 5.27 0.86 -3.26
C GLU A 86 6.51 1.65 -3.69
N VAL A 87 7.61 0.94 -3.93
CA VAL A 87 8.90 1.50 -4.35
C VAL A 87 9.29 0.81 -5.66
N ASP A 88 9.48 1.57 -6.72
CA ASP A 88 9.93 1.08 -8.02
C ASP A 88 11.33 1.61 -8.30
N PHE A 89 12.30 0.71 -8.44
CA PHE A 89 13.71 1.04 -8.70
C PHE A 89 14.04 1.15 -10.20
N SER A 90 13.08 0.91 -11.10
CA SER A 90 13.30 0.96 -12.55
C SER A 90 12.08 1.49 -13.29
N SER A 91 12.26 2.10 -14.47
CA SER A 91 11.14 2.44 -15.35
C SER A 91 10.42 1.21 -15.94
N GLU A 92 11.00 0.01 -15.82
CA GLU A 92 10.50 -1.25 -16.38
C GLU A 92 9.97 -2.24 -15.32
N MET A 93 9.40 -1.80 -14.19
CA MET A 93 8.65 -2.64 -13.23
C MET A 93 9.29 -3.96 -12.73
N LYS A 94 10.59 -4.23 -12.96
CA LYS A 94 11.22 -5.53 -12.63
C LYS A 94 11.44 -5.72 -11.14
N ASP A 95 11.69 -4.62 -10.42
CA ASP A 95 12.05 -4.62 -9.01
C ASP A 95 11.09 -3.75 -8.18
N ARG A 96 9.80 -4.04 -8.25
CA ARG A 96 8.82 -3.38 -7.37
C ARG A 96 8.90 -3.96 -5.96
N TYR A 97 9.01 -3.10 -4.96
CA TYR A 97 8.90 -3.48 -3.55
C TYR A 97 7.66 -2.87 -2.92
N ILE A 98 7.09 -3.56 -1.94
CA ILE A 98 5.89 -3.14 -1.22
C ILE A 98 6.23 -3.13 0.27
N TYR A 99 6.14 -1.95 0.90
CA TYR A 99 6.23 -1.77 2.34
C TYR A 99 4.85 -1.55 2.93
N ILE A 100 4.40 -2.43 3.81
CA ILE A 100 3.08 -2.35 4.45
C ILE A 100 3.21 -1.60 5.78
N LEU A 101 2.46 -0.52 5.95
CA LEU A 101 2.54 0.37 7.11
C LEU A 101 1.87 -0.23 8.37
N THR A 102 0.94 -1.17 8.22
CA THR A 102 0.21 -1.77 9.33
C THR A 102 1.00 -2.85 10.06
N ASP A 103 1.82 -3.62 9.33
CA ASP A 103 2.54 -4.77 9.87
C ASP A 103 4.06 -4.73 9.60
N GLY A 104 4.56 -3.71 8.89
CA GLY A 104 5.97 -3.51 8.60
C GLY A 104 6.58 -4.54 7.66
N ARG A 105 5.75 -5.27 6.91
CA ARG A 105 6.22 -6.22 5.90
C ARG A 105 6.81 -5.46 4.72
N TYR A 106 8.03 -5.83 4.35
CA TYR A 106 8.67 -5.37 3.13
C TYR A 106 8.84 -6.57 2.20
N THR A 107 8.19 -6.51 1.05
CA THR A 107 8.14 -7.63 0.10
C THR A 107 8.60 -7.19 -1.27
N SER A 108 9.38 -8.03 -1.96
CA SER A 108 9.70 -7.80 -3.37
C SER A 108 8.53 -8.19 -4.29
N GLY A 109 8.61 -7.85 -5.57
CA GLY A 109 7.62 -8.17 -6.59
C GLY A 109 7.47 -9.67 -6.86
N MET A 110 8.42 -10.48 -6.36
CA MET A 110 8.32 -11.95 -6.33
C MET A 110 7.67 -12.47 -5.04
N PHE A 111 7.01 -11.61 -4.25
CA PHE A 111 6.37 -11.92 -2.97
C PHE A 111 7.33 -12.48 -1.91
N ARG A 112 8.63 -12.23 -2.05
CA ARG A 112 9.61 -12.57 -1.01
C ARG A 112 9.47 -11.59 0.15
N CYS A 113 9.09 -12.08 1.33
CA CYS A 113 9.11 -11.32 2.57
C CYS A 113 10.54 -11.17 3.09
N LEU A 114 10.99 -9.94 3.27
CA LEU A 114 12.31 -9.63 3.81
C LEU A 114 12.27 -9.54 5.34
N ASN A 115 13.33 -10.01 5.96
CA ASN A 115 13.55 -9.97 7.40
C ASN A 115 14.28 -8.70 7.83
N ILE A 116 14.07 -8.27 9.08
CA ILE A 116 14.72 -7.06 9.59
C ILE A 116 16.25 -7.22 9.69
N SER A 117 16.71 -8.47 9.75
CA SER A 117 18.12 -8.85 9.66
C SER A 117 18.69 -8.79 8.24
N ASP A 118 17.83 -8.73 7.21
CA ASP A 118 18.28 -8.70 5.82
C ASP A 118 18.78 -7.29 5.49
N GLU A 119 20.00 -7.20 4.95
CA GLU A 119 20.59 -5.92 4.51
C GLU A 119 19.70 -5.20 3.49
N GLU A 120 19.03 -5.97 2.62
CA GLU A 120 18.06 -5.48 1.64
C GLU A 120 16.85 -4.81 2.30
N TYR A 121 16.32 -5.38 3.40
CA TYR A 121 15.24 -4.76 4.18
C TYR A 121 15.69 -3.41 4.74
N VAL A 122 16.85 -3.40 5.39
CA VAL A 122 17.40 -2.19 6.04
C VAL A 122 17.64 -1.09 5.01
N THR A 123 18.18 -1.46 3.84
CA THR A 123 18.44 -0.51 2.75
C THR A 123 17.15 0.05 2.18
N GLY A 124 16.17 -0.81 1.85
CA GLY A 124 14.88 -0.38 1.34
C GLY A 124 14.12 0.53 2.30
N VAL A 125 14.13 0.21 3.59
CA VAL A 125 13.48 1.05 4.62
C VAL A 125 14.18 2.40 4.80
N LYS A 126 15.51 2.48 4.72
CA LYS A 126 16.22 3.77 4.75
C LYS A 126 15.82 4.67 3.58
N ILE A 127 15.73 4.10 2.38
CA ILE A 127 15.29 4.83 1.18
C ILE A 127 13.87 5.38 1.36
N ILE A 128 12.96 4.60 1.96
CA ILE A 128 11.62 5.07 2.31
C ILE A 128 11.68 6.22 3.32
N ILE A 129 12.48 6.09 4.38
CA ILE A 129 12.63 7.13 5.41
C ILE A 129 13.15 8.44 4.79
N ASP A 130 14.15 8.36 3.92
CA ASP A 130 14.73 9.53 3.24
C ASP A 130 13.71 10.23 2.32
N ALA A 131 12.75 9.48 1.77
CA ALA A 131 11.68 10.02 0.93
C ALA A 131 10.53 10.68 1.72
N ILE A 132 10.41 10.45 3.04
CA ILE A 132 9.29 10.95 3.87
C ILE A 132 9.01 12.45 3.68
N PRO A 133 10.00 13.36 3.70
CA PRO A 133 9.72 14.79 3.52
C PRO A 133 9.03 15.10 2.19
N LYS A 134 9.43 14.42 1.10
CA LYS A 134 8.81 14.58 -0.22
C LYS A 134 7.41 13.98 -0.25
N LEU A 135 7.24 12.80 0.33
CA LEU A 135 5.93 12.14 0.48
C LEU A 135 4.93 13.05 1.20
N LYS A 136 5.32 13.66 2.32
CA LYS A 136 4.46 14.58 3.07
C LYS A 136 4.07 15.80 2.24
N LYS A 137 5.05 16.42 1.57
CA LYS A 137 4.82 17.59 0.72
C LYS A 137 3.85 17.26 -0.41
N SER A 138 4.08 16.17 -1.15
CA SER A 138 3.20 15.76 -2.23
C SER A 138 1.80 15.40 -1.74
N LEU A 139 1.68 14.68 -0.61
CA LEU A 139 0.40 14.36 -0.01
C LEU A 139 -0.39 15.63 0.35
N LEU A 140 0.25 16.60 1.02
CA LEU A 140 -0.38 17.88 1.34
C LEU A 140 -0.80 18.66 0.08
N GLN A 141 0.02 18.65 -0.97
CA GLN A 141 -0.30 19.29 -2.25
C GLN A 141 -1.48 18.61 -2.94
N THR A 142 -1.55 17.28 -2.93
CA THR A 142 -2.68 16.51 -3.45
C THR A 142 -3.96 16.85 -2.69
N LEU A 143 -3.92 16.83 -1.35
CA LEU A 143 -5.07 17.14 -0.51
C LEU A 143 -5.54 18.59 -0.66
N SER A 144 -4.63 19.54 -0.85
CA SER A 144 -4.98 20.94 -1.10
C SER A 144 -5.56 21.22 -2.49
N ASN A 145 -5.35 20.33 -3.46
CA ASN A 145 -5.91 20.45 -4.81
C ASN A 145 -7.09 19.48 -5.03
N TYR A 146 -7.62 18.90 -3.95
CA TYR A 146 -8.60 17.82 -3.97
C TYR A 146 -9.81 18.10 -4.88
N ASP A 147 -10.52 19.21 -4.67
CA ASP A 147 -11.72 19.56 -5.43
C ASP A 147 -11.47 19.65 -6.94
N LYS A 148 -10.28 20.13 -7.31
CA LYS A 148 -9.87 20.24 -8.72
C LYS A 148 -9.57 18.87 -9.32
N ILE A 149 -8.90 17.99 -8.58
CA ILE A 149 -8.59 16.63 -9.03
C ILE A 149 -9.89 15.85 -9.24
N VAL A 150 -10.81 15.90 -8.28
CA VAL A 150 -12.11 15.22 -8.34
C VAL A 150 -12.97 15.73 -9.50
N SER A 151 -13.08 17.06 -9.66
CA SER A 151 -13.86 17.64 -10.76
C SER A 151 -13.26 17.40 -12.15
N SER A 152 -11.94 17.23 -12.24
CA SER A 152 -11.24 16.93 -13.50
C SER A 152 -11.32 15.46 -13.92
N ASN A 153 -11.62 14.53 -13.00
CA ASN A 153 -11.89 13.12 -13.30
C ASN A 153 -13.29 12.95 -13.92
N SER A 154 -13.57 13.68 -15.01
CA SER A 154 -14.83 13.59 -15.72
C SER A 154 -15.07 12.16 -16.21
N LYS A 155 -16.29 11.64 -15.95
CA LYS A 155 -16.80 10.27 -16.21
C LYS A 155 -16.58 9.72 -17.64
N SER A 156 -16.01 10.46 -18.59
CA SER A 156 -15.87 10.06 -19.99
C SER A 156 -14.85 8.95 -20.23
N GLU A 157 -13.69 8.97 -19.56
CA GLU A 157 -12.65 7.92 -19.75
C GLU A 157 -13.02 6.58 -19.12
N TYR A 158 -13.95 6.57 -18.16
CA TYR A 158 -14.33 5.35 -17.43
C TYR A 158 -15.44 4.57 -18.11
N LYS A 159 -16.26 5.19 -18.97
CA LYS A 159 -17.40 4.50 -19.61
C LYS A 159 -16.99 3.28 -20.42
N GLU A 160 -15.99 3.42 -21.30
CA GLU A 160 -15.50 2.28 -22.09
C GLU A 160 -14.85 1.20 -21.21
N LYS A 161 -14.16 1.60 -20.14
CA LYS A 161 -13.56 0.66 -19.19
C LYS A 161 -14.60 -0.09 -18.37
N ILE A 162 -15.74 0.53 -18.05
CA ILE A 162 -16.85 -0.10 -17.34
C ILE A 162 -17.46 -1.22 -18.20
N GLU A 163 -17.79 -0.93 -19.46
CA GLU A 163 -18.36 -1.93 -20.38
C GLU A 163 -17.43 -3.13 -20.57
N VAL A 164 -16.13 -2.89 -20.74
CA VAL A 164 -15.12 -3.95 -20.82
C VAL A 164 -15.05 -4.74 -19.50
N SER A 165 -15.10 -4.07 -18.36
CA SER A 165 -15.02 -4.71 -17.04
C SER A 165 -16.24 -5.60 -16.76
N GLU A 166 -17.45 -5.15 -17.08
CA GLU A 166 -18.68 -5.93 -16.95
C GLU A 166 -18.66 -7.17 -17.84
N LYS A 167 -18.23 -7.01 -19.10
CA LYS A 167 -18.08 -8.13 -20.03
C LYS A 167 -17.10 -9.17 -19.48
N ASN A 168 -15.94 -8.73 -19.00
CA ASN A 168 -14.93 -9.60 -18.42
C ASN A 168 -15.45 -10.31 -17.16
N TYR A 169 -16.19 -9.61 -16.29
CA TYR A 169 -16.81 -10.21 -15.11
C TYR A 169 -17.77 -11.34 -15.48
N ILE A 170 -18.67 -11.10 -16.43
CA ILE A 170 -19.64 -12.11 -16.91
C ILE A 170 -18.91 -13.34 -17.48
N GLU A 171 -17.84 -13.11 -18.25
CA GLU A 171 -17.02 -14.18 -18.82
C GLU A 171 -16.39 -15.05 -17.72
N LEU A 172 -15.79 -14.42 -16.70
CA LEU A 172 -15.15 -15.11 -15.59
C LEU A 172 -16.15 -15.89 -14.72
N ILE A 173 -17.33 -15.33 -14.45
CA ILE A 173 -18.39 -16.05 -13.73
C ILE A 173 -18.83 -17.30 -14.50
N LYS A 174 -19.08 -17.18 -15.81
CA LYS A 174 -19.40 -18.34 -16.67
C LYS A 174 -18.29 -19.38 -16.66
N TYR A 175 -17.03 -18.95 -16.64
CA TYR A 175 -15.89 -19.85 -16.57
C TYR A 175 -15.84 -20.61 -15.25
N ILE A 176 -16.10 -19.94 -14.11
CA ILE A 176 -16.20 -20.57 -12.79
C ILE A 176 -17.33 -21.61 -12.78
N GLU A 177 -18.53 -21.25 -13.24
CA GLU A 177 -19.70 -22.12 -13.27
C GLU A 177 -19.50 -23.35 -14.17
N LYS A 178 -18.74 -23.22 -15.25
CA LYS A 178 -18.43 -24.32 -16.17
C LYS A 178 -17.42 -25.31 -15.58
N ASN A 179 -16.47 -24.84 -14.77
CA ASN A 179 -15.40 -25.67 -14.22
C ASN A 179 -15.71 -26.25 -12.82
N ASN A 180 -16.77 -25.76 -12.16
CA ASN A 180 -17.26 -26.29 -10.88
C ASN A 180 -18.53 -27.15 -11.02
N LYS A 181 -18.85 -27.59 -12.24
CA LYS A 181 -19.84 -28.63 -12.55
C LYS A 181 -19.12 -29.92 -12.93
#